data_AF-A0A6M0CX89-F1
#
_entry.id   AF-A0A6M0CX89-F1
#
_cell.length_a   1.000
_cell.length_b   1.000
_cell.length_c   1.000
_cell.angle_alpha   90.00
_cell.angle_beta   90.00
_cell.angle_gamma   90.00
#
_symmetry.space_group_name_H-M   'P 1'
#
loop_
_entity.id
_entity.type
_entity.pdbx_description
1 polymer ?
#
loop_
_entity_poly.entity_id
_entity_poly.type
_entity_poly.pdbx_seq_one_letter_code
_entity_poly.pdbx_strand_id
1 'polypeptide(L)'
;MSHKSSHSFIYYACLVFISLIISCNEESFDEVSAEEVPTDEVPTDEAPIDEGSTNEESTADELLKSFINENGGESAFSSNQLMALETLLLSQEDIEAGRLEEAQEKIDSIFTQMPFSDSNWEDISSNSHCSSCSFNFGSPTAYYGLRMLEQIVALGDPEGSESLTMTAVIAPCAEVNRPTLPNYTPETVNLNIAPEITENNGQLLHVSTALFRRWVQAITGGVKVNLRVHILNQCTTVDYTDYGDVIVSYPDAQSMIDAVPNDIAKDTDFWWVIAPSGVPGNGAGYDRFFITGGMGGYGAGLPLFLSDDAWFIRKPEHLGIGTYHEVEIRAYQPQWFQHEFMHHLYRKWNEFGLEDAGHQWFDRSTWPSDFIGKWESDYYIESINKRLLTASPTLAAGLKASNQGDFEITDPSIVVGQYERRPIQNQWHEVEIVLNNDLLRWQNDAGVSWSLTIIDGELWTGADCPYGEQKLAILLDSNQQITSVYFNGEAYEKIN
;
A
#
# COMPACT_ATOMS: atom_id res chain seq x y z
N MET A 1 5.08 -40.66 1.73
CA MET A 1 5.82 -39.41 1.97
C MET A 1 5.43 -38.48 0.84
N SER A 2 4.34 -37.75 1.05
CA SER A 2 3.65 -36.96 0.03
C SER A 2 3.99 -35.51 0.28
N HIS A 3 4.53 -34.83 -0.74
CA HIS A 3 4.74 -33.39 -0.73
C HIS A 3 3.43 -32.68 -0.37
N LYS A 4 3.46 -31.91 0.71
CA LYS A 4 2.44 -30.90 1.02
C LYS A 4 2.74 -29.70 0.13
N SER A 5 1.93 -29.51 -0.91
CA SER A 5 1.83 -28.22 -1.59
C SER A 5 0.84 -27.38 -0.79
N SER A 6 1.36 -26.46 0.01
CA SER A 6 0.61 -25.37 0.63
C SER A 6 0.72 -24.17 -0.30
N HIS A 7 -0.35 -23.90 -1.04
CA HIS A 7 -0.44 -22.72 -1.90
C HIS A 7 -1.25 -21.65 -1.16
N SER A 8 -0.55 -20.80 -0.42
CA SER A 8 -1.06 -19.50 0.03
C SER A 8 -0.76 -18.49 -1.06
N PHE A 9 -1.81 -18.14 -1.80
CA PHE A 9 -1.78 -17.22 -2.92
C PHE A 9 -1.58 -15.79 -2.42
N ILE A 10 -0.31 -15.38 -2.37
CA ILE A 10 0.10 -13.98 -2.55
C ILE A 10 1.09 -14.04 -3.71
N TYR A 11 0.51 -13.92 -4.91
CA TYR A 11 1.13 -14.19 -6.20
C TYR A 11 2.11 -13.10 -6.63
N TYR A 12 3.18 -13.52 -7.32
CA TYR A 12 3.88 -12.83 -8.43
C TYR A 12 4.30 -11.35 -8.29
N ALA A 13 4.22 -10.75 -7.11
CA ALA A 13 4.38 -9.30 -6.91
C ALA A 13 5.79 -8.74 -7.17
N CYS A 14 6.85 -9.58 -7.16
CA CYS A 14 8.23 -9.11 -7.40
C CYS A 14 8.90 -9.65 -8.68
N LEU A 15 8.40 -10.70 -9.33
CA LEU A 15 9.13 -11.35 -10.44
C LEU A 15 9.00 -10.62 -11.78
N VAL A 16 7.91 -9.87 -11.99
CA VAL A 16 7.78 -8.97 -13.16
C VAL A 16 8.70 -7.74 -13.01
N PHE A 17 8.97 -7.31 -11.76
CA PHE A 17 9.88 -6.21 -11.45
C PHE A 17 11.33 -6.46 -11.88
N ILE A 18 11.78 -7.72 -11.96
CA ILE A 18 13.19 -8.05 -12.28
C ILE A 18 13.37 -8.38 -13.78
N SER A 19 12.34 -8.91 -14.45
CA SER A 19 12.48 -9.42 -15.82
C SER A 19 12.55 -8.32 -16.89
N LEU A 20 12.07 -7.11 -16.60
CA LEU A 20 12.13 -5.96 -17.52
C LEU A 20 13.48 -5.19 -17.49
N ILE A 21 14.34 -5.45 -16.50
CA ILE A 21 15.56 -4.67 -16.25
C ILE A 21 16.74 -5.08 -17.17
N ILE A 22 16.71 -6.27 -17.79
CA ILE A 22 17.85 -6.78 -18.58
C ILE A 22 17.96 -6.13 -19.99
N SER A 23 16.95 -5.40 -20.47
CA SER A 23 16.92 -4.98 -21.89
C SER A 23 17.38 -3.55 -22.19
N CYS A 24 17.78 -2.74 -21.22
CA CYS A 24 18.17 -1.34 -21.47
C CYS A 24 19.48 -1.01 -20.76
N ASN A 25 20.62 -1.36 -21.37
CA ASN A 25 21.87 -0.60 -21.25
C ASN A 25 22.99 -1.21 -22.12
N GLU A 26 23.05 -0.81 -23.39
CA GLU A 26 24.30 -0.71 -24.13
C GLU A 26 24.20 0.53 -25.04
N GLU A 27 24.85 1.63 -24.67
CA GLU A 27 25.77 2.35 -25.56
C GLU A 27 26.51 3.48 -24.81
N SER A 28 27.82 3.46 -24.95
CA SER A 28 28.83 4.41 -24.47
C SER A 28 29.01 5.58 -25.43
N PHE A 29 29.31 6.80 -24.97
CA PHE A 29 30.17 7.74 -25.73
C PHE A 29 30.85 8.81 -24.85
N ASP A 30 32.00 9.26 -25.37
CA ASP A 30 33.15 9.93 -24.75
C ASP A 30 33.05 11.46 -24.47
N GLU A 31 34.01 11.89 -23.64
CA GLU A 31 34.46 13.25 -23.28
C GLU A 31 34.57 14.28 -24.43
N VAL A 32 34.26 15.56 -24.13
CA VAL A 32 35.07 16.74 -24.54
C VAL A 32 34.97 17.86 -23.48
N SER A 33 36.11 18.49 -23.19
CA SER A 33 36.40 19.50 -22.17
C SER A 33 36.30 20.97 -22.61
N ALA A 34 36.33 21.85 -21.58
CA ALA A 34 36.90 23.21 -21.52
C ALA A 34 36.07 24.36 -22.14
N GLU A 35 36.03 25.60 -21.64
CA GLU A 35 36.86 26.34 -20.68
C GLU A 35 36.10 27.62 -20.22
N GLU A 36 36.54 28.22 -19.11
CA GLU A 36 36.01 29.41 -18.42
C GLU A 36 36.25 30.75 -19.15
N VAL A 37 35.61 31.84 -18.66
CA VAL A 37 36.25 33.08 -18.12
C VAL A 37 35.19 34.19 -17.87
N PRO A 38 35.38 35.08 -16.87
CA PRO A 38 34.33 35.76 -16.10
C PRO A 38 34.18 37.25 -16.43
N THR A 39 33.17 37.91 -15.83
CA THR A 39 33.18 39.38 -15.68
C THR A 39 32.53 39.85 -14.38
N ASP A 40 33.23 40.78 -13.74
CA ASP A 40 33.06 41.38 -12.43
C ASP A 40 31.83 42.29 -12.23
N GLU A 41 31.56 42.46 -10.93
CA GLU A 41 30.70 43.34 -10.12
C GLU A 41 30.50 44.80 -10.55
N VAL A 42 29.45 45.45 -10.02
CA VAL A 42 29.51 46.64 -9.12
C VAL A 42 28.10 46.93 -8.52
N PRO A 43 27.98 47.42 -7.27
CA PRO A 43 26.79 47.33 -6.42
C PRO A 43 26.00 48.65 -6.29
N THR A 44 24.76 48.58 -5.81
CA THR A 44 24.00 49.75 -5.34
C THR A 44 23.31 49.47 -4.00
N ASP A 45 23.77 50.21 -2.99
CA ASP A 45 23.16 50.43 -1.68
C ASP A 45 21.79 51.11 -1.81
N GLU A 46 20.73 50.50 -1.27
CA GLU A 46 19.65 51.21 -0.56
C GLU A 46 19.19 50.36 0.63
N ALA A 47 19.15 50.98 1.82
CA ALA A 47 18.77 50.38 3.09
C ALA A 47 17.30 50.74 3.44
N PRO A 48 16.66 50.12 4.45
CA PRO A 48 15.55 49.20 4.24
C PRO A 48 14.19 49.80 4.60
N ILE A 49 13.15 49.36 3.90
CA ILE A 49 11.76 49.57 4.30
C ILE A 49 11.35 48.37 5.17
N ASP A 50 11.12 48.66 6.44
CA ASP A 50 10.55 47.77 7.45
C ASP A 50 9.06 47.54 7.15
N GLU A 51 8.76 46.55 6.33
CA GLU A 51 7.48 45.86 6.35
C GLU A 51 7.69 44.52 7.03
N GLY A 52 7.17 44.40 8.26
CA GLY A 52 7.13 43.17 9.02
C GLY A 52 6.27 42.11 8.33
N SER A 53 6.83 41.45 7.32
CA SER A 53 6.59 40.04 7.03
C SER A 53 7.65 39.28 7.81
N THR A 54 7.30 38.78 9.00
CA THR A 54 8.07 37.68 9.56
C THR A 54 7.84 36.50 8.63
N ASN A 55 8.74 36.32 7.67
CA ASN A 55 8.93 35.05 6.97
C ASN A 55 9.33 34.05 8.06
N GLU A 56 8.34 33.45 8.73
CA GLU A 56 8.57 32.14 9.32
C GLU A 56 8.91 31.23 8.14
N GLU A 57 10.17 30.82 8.09
CA GLU A 57 10.68 29.89 7.10
C GLU A 57 9.83 28.61 7.20
N SER A 58 9.39 28.09 6.06
CA SER A 58 8.48 26.94 6.01
C SER A 58 9.12 25.75 6.73
N THR A 59 8.33 25.00 7.51
CA THR A 59 8.86 23.83 8.24
C THR A 59 9.35 22.74 7.29
N ALA A 60 8.70 22.62 6.13
CA ALA A 60 9.10 21.70 5.06
C ALA A 60 10.40 22.15 4.36
N ASP A 61 10.57 23.46 4.16
CA ASP A 61 11.79 24.05 3.57
C ASP A 61 13.00 23.83 4.48
N GLU A 62 12.87 24.10 5.79
CA GLU A 62 13.92 23.81 6.78
C GLU A 62 14.29 22.32 6.80
N LEU A 63 13.29 21.42 6.77
CA LEU A 63 13.50 19.98 6.73
C LEU A 63 14.28 19.55 5.49
N LEU A 64 13.92 20.07 4.31
CA LEU A 64 14.59 19.75 3.06
C LEU A 64 16.02 20.31 3.03
N LYS A 65 16.22 21.55 3.47
CA LYS A 65 17.55 22.18 3.59
C LYS A 65 18.47 21.40 4.52
N SER A 66 17.98 20.97 5.69
CA SER A 66 18.77 20.13 6.61
C SER A 66 19.16 18.81 5.93
N PHE A 67 18.19 18.15 5.30
CA PHE A 67 18.43 16.91 4.59
C PHE A 67 19.50 17.05 3.49
N ILE A 68 19.40 18.08 2.64
CA ILE A 68 20.37 18.33 1.57
C ILE A 68 21.77 18.57 2.15
N ASN A 69 21.88 19.40 3.19
CA ASN A 69 23.16 19.72 3.82
C ASN A 69 23.83 18.51 4.47
N GLU A 70 23.05 17.64 5.13
CA GLU A 70 23.54 16.40 5.74
C GLU A 70 24.02 15.39 4.70
N ASN A 71 23.57 15.50 3.46
CA ASN A 71 23.75 14.51 2.41
C ASN A 71 24.61 14.99 1.23
N GLY A 72 25.56 15.88 1.50
CA GLY A 72 26.56 16.32 0.51
C GLY A 72 26.23 17.62 -0.22
N GLY A 73 25.20 18.34 0.23
CA GLY A 73 24.76 19.61 -0.34
C GLY A 73 24.03 19.45 -1.67
N GLU A 74 23.63 20.56 -2.27
CA GLU A 74 22.85 20.57 -3.54
C GLU A 74 23.53 19.80 -4.67
N SER A 75 24.87 19.80 -4.72
CA SER A 75 25.65 19.08 -5.74
C SER A 75 25.51 17.56 -5.71
N ALA A 76 24.97 16.99 -4.63
CA ALA A 76 24.69 15.56 -4.52
C ALA A 76 23.39 15.15 -5.23
N PHE A 77 22.59 16.11 -5.70
CA PHE A 77 21.28 15.90 -6.31
C PHE A 77 21.21 16.56 -7.68
N SER A 78 20.44 15.97 -8.60
CA SER A 78 20.09 16.66 -9.84
C SER A 78 19.06 17.76 -9.59
N SER A 79 19.05 18.80 -10.44
CA SER A 79 18.06 19.89 -10.34
C SER A 79 16.61 19.38 -10.41
N ASN A 80 16.33 18.37 -11.25
CA ASN A 80 14.99 17.79 -11.35
C ASN A 80 14.58 17.04 -10.07
N GLN A 81 15.52 16.34 -9.40
CA GLN A 81 15.25 15.70 -8.10
C GLN A 81 14.92 16.74 -7.03
N LEU A 82 15.72 17.80 -6.93
CA LEU A 82 15.49 18.86 -5.96
C LEU A 82 14.15 19.55 -6.20
N MET A 83 13.83 19.89 -7.45
CA MET A 83 12.56 20.50 -7.83
C MET A 83 11.37 19.62 -7.45
N ALA A 84 11.45 18.31 -7.70
CA ALA A 84 10.37 17.37 -7.37
C ALA A 84 10.18 17.20 -5.86
N LEU A 85 11.26 17.09 -5.08
CA LEU A 85 11.21 16.99 -3.62
C LEU A 85 10.69 18.27 -2.97
N GLU A 86 11.19 19.42 -3.39
CA GLU A 86 10.75 20.73 -2.90
C GLU A 86 9.26 20.93 -3.19
N THR A 87 8.83 20.68 -4.43
CA THR A 87 7.43 20.85 -4.82
C THR A 87 6.52 19.93 -4.02
N LEU A 88 6.91 18.66 -3.80
CA LEU A 88 6.16 17.71 -2.99
C LEU A 88 5.97 18.23 -1.56
N LEU A 89 7.06 18.60 -0.89
CA LEU A 89 7.02 18.93 0.54
C LEU A 89 6.31 20.26 0.80
N LEU A 90 6.59 21.29 0.00
CA LEU A 90 5.95 22.61 0.14
C LEU A 90 4.46 22.55 -0.21
N SER A 91 4.08 21.84 -1.27
CA SER A 91 2.66 21.72 -1.64
C SER A 91 1.87 20.91 -0.61
N GLN A 92 2.49 19.90 0.02
CA GLN A 92 1.87 19.19 1.13
C GLN A 92 1.61 20.14 2.32
N GLU A 93 2.60 20.95 2.72
CA GLU A 93 2.44 21.94 3.79
C GLU A 93 1.36 23.00 3.45
N ASP A 94 1.31 23.46 2.20
CA ASP A 94 0.26 24.38 1.72
C ASP A 94 -1.13 23.75 1.83
N ILE A 95 -1.31 22.50 1.39
CA ILE A 95 -2.60 21.79 1.51
C ILE A 95 -2.99 21.56 2.98
N GLU A 96 -2.03 21.24 3.85
CA GLU A 96 -2.26 21.07 5.29
C GLU A 96 -2.68 22.38 5.96
N ALA A 97 -2.18 23.51 5.47
CA ALA A 97 -2.54 24.84 5.94
C ALA A 97 -3.78 25.44 5.26
N GLY A 98 -4.41 24.72 4.33
CA GLY A 98 -5.59 25.19 3.58
C GLY A 98 -5.27 26.18 2.44
N ARG A 99 -4.01 26.32 2.06
CA ARG A 99 -3.48 27.18 0.98
C ARG A 99 -3.52 26.45 -0.37
N LEU A 100 -4.72 26.08 -0.81
CA LEU A 100 -4.89 25.27 -2.03
C LEU A 100 -4.44 25.98 -3.31
N GLU A 101 -4.62 27.30 -3.39
CA GLU A 101 -4.21 28.08 -4.57
C GLU A 101 -2.68 28.08 -4.69
N GLU A 102 -1.96 28.29 -3.58
CA GLU A 102 -0.50 28.27 -3.54
C GLU A 102 0.09 26.88 -3.83
N ALA A 103 -0.60 25.82 -3.41
CA ALA A 103 -0.24 24.44 -3.76
C ALA A 103 -0.46 24.17 -5.26
N GLN A 104 -1.61 24.59 -5.81
CA GLN A 104 -1.92 24.44 -7.23
C GLN A 104 -0.86 25.14 -8.10
N GLU A 105 -0.46 26.37 -7.76
CA GLU A 105 0.57 27.10 -8.52
C GLU A 105 1.91 26.35 -8.57
N LYS A 106 2.34 25.72 -7.46
CA LYS A 106 3.58 24.93 -7.41
C LYS A 106 3.48 23.66 -8.24
N ILE A 107 2.35 22.96 -8.13
CA ILE A 107 2.07 21.73 -8.88
C ILE A 107 2.00 22.03 -10.39
N ASP A 108 1.30 23.09 -10.79
CA ASP A 108 1.23 23.51 -12.19
C ASP A 108 2.60 23.91 -12.73
N SER A 109 3.42 24.59 -11.90
CA SER A 109 4.77 24.99 -12.25
C SER A 109 5.67 23.79 -12.55
N ILE A 110 5.68 22.77 -11.69
CA ILE A 110 6.51 21.58 -11.95
C ILE A 110 6.01 20.80 -13.17
N PHE A 111 4.70 20.62 -13.35
CA PHE A 111 4.17 19.91 -14.53
C PHE A 111 4.26 20.73 -15.83
N THR A 112 4.48 22.04 -15.74
CA THR A 112 4.85 22.84 -16.92
C THR A 112 6.31 22.62 -17.32
N GLN A 113 7.21 22.46 -16.34
CA GLN A 113 8.65 22.27 -16.55
C GLN A 113 9.00 20.81 -16.90
N MET A 114 8.36 19.86 -16.21
CA MET A 114 8.50 18.43 -16.36
C MET A 114 7.10 17.83 -16.63
N PRO A 115 6.61 17.87 -17.89
CA PRO A 115 5.28 17.40 -18.22
C PRO A 115 5.00 15.97 -17.78
N PHE A 116 3.72 15.69 -17.49
CA PHE A 116 3.25 14.35 -17.19
C PHE A 116 3.68 13.33 -18.26
N SER A 117 4.08 12.12 -17.84
CA SER A 117 4.60 11.04 -18.70
C SER A 117 5.85 11.37 -19.55
N ASP A 118 6.49 12.53 -19.35
CA ASP A 118 7.65 12.97 -20.12
C ASP A 118 8.97 12.28 -19.71
N SER A 119 9.95 12.23 -20.63
CA SER A 119 11.26 11.60 -20.39
C SER A 119 12.07 12.26 -19.25
N ASN A 120 11.81 13.53 -18.91
CA ASN A 120 12.51 14.20 -17.79
C ASN A 120 12.35 13.47 -16.44
N TRP A 121 11.28 12.68 -16.29
CA TRP A 121 11.05 11.86 -15.11
C TRP A 121 11.84 10.54 -15.13
N GLU A 122 12.24 10.05 -16.31
CA GLU A 122 13.09 8.84 -16.43
C GLU A 122 14.46 9.09 -15.81
N ASP A 123 15.02 10.29 -16.00
CA ASP A 123 16.34 10.68 -15.48
C ASP A 123 16.39 10.68 -13.94
N ILE A 124 15.23 10.72 -13.27
CA ILE A 124 15.12 10.72 -11.80
C ILE A 124 14.38 9.49 -11.26
N SER A 125 14.31 8.42 -12.07
CA SER A 125 13.64 7.16 -11.73
C SER A 125 14.54 6.14 -11.03
N SER A 126 15.86 6.29 -11.08
CA SER A 126 16.82 5.28 -10.60
C SER A 126 17.03 5.23 -9.08
N ASN A 127 16.51 6.19 -8.32
CA ASN A 127 16.79 6.29 -6.88
C ASN A 127 16.02 5.27 -6.04
N SER A 128 14.94 4.73 -6.58
CA SER A 128 14.19 3.61 -6.02
C SER A 128 14.48 2.41 -6.90
N HIS A 129 14.58 1.21 -6.31
CA HIS A 129 15.00 -0.02 -7.00
C HIS A 129 16.51 -0.13 -7.27
N CYS A 130 17.32 0.47 -6.40
CA CYS A 130 18.78 0.45 -6.49
C CYS A 130 19.39 -0.02 -5.17
N SER A 131 20.08 -1.17 -5.19
CA SER A 131 20.62 -1.79 -3.97
C SER A 131 21.84 -1.08 -3.37
N SER A 132 22.47 -0.19 -4.14
CA SER A 132 23.59 0.63 -3.70
C SER A 132 23.23 2.10 -3.48
N CYS A 133 21.97 2.48 -3.63
CA CYS A 133 21.55 3.87 -3.54
C CYS A 133 21.37 4.30 -2.08
N SER A 134 21.88 5.49 -1.77
CA SER A 134 21.82 6.08 -0.44
C SER A 134 20.41 6.56 -0.07
N PHE A 135 19.59 6.87 -1.07
CA PHE A 135 18.27 7.46 -0.92
C PHE A 135 17.20 6.62 -1.58
N ASN A 136 15.97 6.69 -1.08
CA ASN A 136 14.78 6.19 -1.76
C ASN A 136 13.67 7.25 -1.72
N PHE A 137 13.36 7.83 -2.89
CA PHE A 137 12.33 8.86 -3.05
C PHE A 137 11.14 8.39 -3.91
N GLY A 138 11.03 7.09 -4.18
CA GLY A 138 10.07 6.55 -5.16
C GLY A 138 10.56 6.61 -6.61
N SER A 139 9.83 5.96 -7.52
CA SER A 139 10.16 5.81 -8.95
C SER A 139 8.99 6.24 -9.83
N PRO A 140 9.04 7.38 -10.53
CA PRO A 140 10.06 8.44 -10.44
C PRO A 140 10.08 9.17 -9.09
N THR A 141 11.19 9.88 -8.81
CA THR A 141 11.38 10.64 -7.57
C THR A 141 10.17 11.54 -7.27
N ALA A 142 9.56 11.36 -6.10
CA ALA A 142 8.38 12.09 -5.59
C ALA A 142 7.10 12.04 -6.45
N TYR A 143 7.12 11.31 -7.57
CA TYR A 143 6.10 11.45 -8.60
C TYR A 143 4.72 10.97 -8.14
N TYR A 144 4.63 9.86 -7.41
CA TYR A 144 3.37 9.37 -6.84
C TYR A 144 2.73 10.40 -5.92
N GLY A 145 3.54 11.01 -5.04
CA GLY A 145 3.09 12.07 -4.15
C GLY A 145 2.60 13.29 -4.93
N LEU A 146 3.35 13.75 -5.94
CA LEU A 146 2.94 14.87 -6.81
C LEU A 146 1.63 14.60 -7.55
N ARG A 147 1.43 13.36 -8.03
CA ARG A 147 0.17 12.94 -8.66
C ARG A 147 -1.00 12.90 -7.69
N MET A 148 -0.79 12.48 -6.44
CA MET A 148 -1.81 12.59 -5.40
C MET A 148 -2.16 14.05 -5.09
N LEU A 149 -1.15 14.91 -4.96
CA LEU A 149 -1.33 16.34 -4.69
C LEU A 149 -2.12 17.02 -5.83
N GLU A 150 -1.76 16.74 -7.10
CA GLU A 150 -2.51 17.20 -8.29
C GLU A 150 -3.99 16.83 -8.19
N GLN A 151 -4.29 15.57 -7.81
CA GLN A 151 -5.67 15.13 -7.69
C GLN A 151 -6.39 15.78 -6.50
N ILE A 152 -5.70 16.02 -5.38
CA ILE A 152 -6.27 16.74 -4.23
C ILE A 152 -6.65 18.17 -4.64
N VAL A 153 -5.75 18.93 -5.27
CA VAL A 153 -6.06 20.31 -5.66
C VAL A 153 -7.17 20.37 -6.73
N ALA A 154 -7.18 19.43 -7.68
CA ALA A 154 -8.19 19.36 -8.73
C ALA A 154 -9.60 19.00 -8.21
N LEU A 155 -9.69 18.15 -7.19
CA LEU A 155 -10.96 17.80 -6.53
C LEU A 155 -11.37 18.80 -5.44
N GLY A 156 -10.44 19.67 -5.04
CA GLY A 156 -10.59 20.63 -3.93
C GLY A 156 -10.42 19.98 -2.56
N ASP A 157 -10.69 20.76 -1.50
CA ASP A 157 -10.80 20.25 -0.12
C ASP A 157 -12.29 20.10 0.25
N PRO A 158 -12.95 19.00 -0.15
CA PRO A 158 -14.35 18.80 0.17
C PRO A 158 -14.56 18.69 1.69
N GLU A 159 -15.40 19.58 2.22
CA GLU A 159 -15.85 19.51 3.60
C GLU A 159 -16.83 18.33 3.78
N GLY A 160 -16.34 17.21 4.31
CA GLY A 160 -17.15 16.10 4.78
C GLY A 160 -17.17 16.04 6.31
N SER A 161 -18.33 15.69 6.88
CA SER A 161 -18.48 15.38 8.30
C SER A 161 -18.30 13.88 8.60
N GLU A 162 -18.28 13.04 7.56
CA GLU A 162 -18.04 11.62 7.69
C GLU A 162 -16.55 11.31 7.84
N SER A 163 -16.26 10.23 8.57
CA SER A 163 -14.91 9.72 8.74
C SER A 163 -14.89 8.21 8.71
N LEU A 164 -13.78 7.68 8.21
CA LEU A 164 -13.38 6.29 8.32
C LEU A 164 -12.26 6.17 9.36
N THR A 165 -12.14 5.03 10.01
CA THR A 165 -11.02 4.73 10.92
C THR A 165 -10.09 3.72 10.28
N MET A 166 -8.82 4.09 10.17
CA MET A 166 -7.72 3.17 9.91
C MET A 166 -7.08 2.78 11.23
N THR A 167 -7.19 1.51 11.62
CA THR A 167 -6.59 1.00 12.86
C THR A 167 -5.26 0.31 12.55
N ALA A 168 -4.16 0.92 12.98
CA ALA A 168 -2.84 0.31 12.99
C ALA A 168 -2.73 -0.63 14.21
N VAL A 169 -2.77 -1.94 13.96
CA VAL A 169 -2.67 -3.01 14.96
C VAL A 169 -1.21 -3.45 15.04
N ILE A 170 -0.57 -3.16 16.17
CA ILE A 170 0.86 -3.39 16.37
C ILE A 170 1.06 -4.54 17.34
N ALA A 171 1.80 -5.56 16.93
CA ALA A 171 2.27 -6.59 17.86
C ALA A 171 3.54 -6.08 18.58
N PRO A 172 3.61 -6.07 19.92
CA PRO A 172 4.79 -5.60 20.66
C PRO A 172 6.02 -6.50 20.47
N CYS A 173 5.80 -7.75 20.06
CA CYS A 173 6.81 -8.78 19.84
C CYS A 173 6.27 -9.85 18.88
N ALA A 174 7.17 -10.64 18.31
CA ALA A 174 6.81 -11.80 17.51
C ALA A 174 7.77 -12.98 17.74
N GLU A 175 7.23 -14.18 17.73
CA GLU A 175 7.99 -15.39 17.42
C GLU A 175 8.09 -15.50 15.89
N VAL A 176 9.31 -15.39 15.37
CA VAL A 176 9.59 -15.26 13.95
C VAL A 176 10.31 -16.52 13.46
N ASN A 177 9.69 -17.23 12.53
CA ASN A 177 10.36 -18.24 11.73
C ASN A 177 10.93 -17.59 10.46
N ARG A 178 12.22 -17.79 10.18
CA ARG A 178 12.91 -17.15 9.03
C ARG A 178 14.07 -18.00 8.51
N PRO A 179 14.47 -17.85 7.23
CA PRO A 179 15.66 -18.51 6.71
C PRO A 179 16.94 -17.81 7.20
N THR A 180 18.07 -18.55 7.26
CA THR A 180 19.39 -18.02 7.66
C THR A 180 20.41 -18.13 6.54
N LEU A 181 21.37 -17.21 6.47
CA LEU A 181 22.55 -17.37 5.61
C LEU A 181 23.60 -18.32 6.23
N PRO A 182 24.40 -19.02 5.43
CA PRO A 182 24.39 -19.04 3.96
C PRO A 182 23.50 -20.15 3.34
N ASN A 183 22.89 -21.01 4.16
CA ASN A 183 22.27 -22.27 3.70
C ASN A 183 20.73 -22.27 3.72
N TYR A 184 20.11 -21.13 4.02
CA TYR A 184 18.66 -20.96 4.13
C TYR A 184 18.02 -21.92 5.16
N THR A 185 18.78 -22.31 6.19
CA THR A 185 18.24 -23.17 7.26
C THR A 185 17.22 -22.36 8.07
N PRO A 186 15.99 -22.86 8.29
CA PRO A 186 15.02 -22.18 9.13
C PRO A 186 15.54 -22.01 10.56
N GLU A 187 15.34 -20.82 11.13
CA GLU A 187 15.51 -20.54 12.56
C GLU A 187 14.26 -19.89 13.13
N THR A 188 14.03 -20.08 14.43
CA THR A 188 12.98 -19.37 15.17
C THR A 188 13.62 -18.42 16.17
N VAL A 189 13.27 -17.14 16.09
CA VAL A 189 13.78 -16.08 16.96
C VAL A 189 12.63 -15.27 17.56
N ASN A 190 12.83 -14.73 18.76
CA ASN A 190 11.87 -13.78 19.35
C ASN A 190 12.39 -12.36 19.14
N LEU A 191 11.60 -11.55 18.45
CA LEU A 191 11.92 -10.15 18.14
C LEU A 191 10.90 -9.22 18.80
N ASN A 192 11.35 -8.02 19.15
CA ASN A 192 10.48 -6.95 19.63
C ASN A 192 10.22 -5.97 18.51
N ILE A 193 9.07 -5.29 18.57
CA ILE A 193 8.78 -4.18 17.67
C ILE A 193 9.84 -3.09 17.84
N ALA A 194 10.29 -2.52 16.73
CA ALA A 194 11.17 -1.37 16.77
C ALA A 194 10.48 -0.18 17.49
N PRO A 195 11.15 0.46 18.47
CA PRO A 195 10.52 1.49 19.29
C PRO A 195 9.99 2.67 18.47
N GLU A 196 10.66 3.03 17.37
CA GLU A 196 10.31 4.12 16.46
C GLU A 196 8.88 4.00 15.90
N ILE A 197 8.32 2.78 15.80
CA ILE A 197 6.94 2.52 15.38
C ILE A 197 5.92 3.02 16.41
N THR A 198 6.27 2.96 17.70
CA THR A 198 5.34 3.23 18.82
C THR A 198 5.62 4.55 19.55
N GLU A 199 6.83 5.09 19.40
CA GLU A 199 7.25 6.35 19.99
C GLU A 199 6.36 7.52 19.55
N ASN A 200 6.21 8.50 20.46
CA ASN A 200 5.41 9.71 20.23
C ASN A 200 3.99 9.42 19.73
N ASN A 201 3.36 8.36 20.27
CA ASN A 201 2.05 7.85 19.86
C ASN A 201 1.99 7.43 18.38
N GLY A 202 3.07 6.84 17.86
CA GLY A 202 3.15 6.36 16.47
C GLY A 202 3.35 7.48 15.46
N GLN A 203 4.13 8.51 15.80
CA GLN A 203 4.37 9.67 14.92
C GLN A 203 4.87 9.26 13.53
N LEU A 204 5.75 8.25 13.45
CA LEU A 204 6.24 7.72 12.17
C LEU A 204 5.10 7.20 11.28
N LEU A 205 4.09 6.53 11.87
CA LEU A 205 2.93 6.02 11.15
C LEU A 205 2.01 7.15 10.67
N HIS A 206 1.87 8.21 11.49
CA HIS A 206 1.13 9.41 11.12
C HIS A 206 1.77 10.14 9.95
N VAL A 207 3.10 10.31 9.96
CA VAL A 207 3.86 10.95 8.87
C VAL A 207 3.79 10.09 7.59
N SER A 208 4.03 8.79 7.71
CA SER A 208 4.04 7.85 6.58
C SER A 208 2.70 7.79 5.83
N THR A 209 1.59 8.03 6.52
CA THR A 209 0.23 7.97 5.95
C THR A 209 -0.40 9.33 5.65
N ALA A 210 0.27 10.45 5.98
CA ALA A 210 -0.36 11.78 5.97
C ALA A 210 -0.95 12.12 4.59
N LEU A 211 -0.14 12.06 3.53
CA LEU A 211 -0.58 12.36 2.17
C LEU A 211 -1.61 11.35 1.67
N PHE A 212 -1.42 10.05 1.94
CA PHE A 212 -2.39 9.01 1.58
C PHE A 212 -3.78 9.29 2.18
N ARG A 213 -3.87 9.59 3.49
CA ARG A 213 -5.14 9.85 4.17
C ARG A 213 -5.83 11.11 3.62
N ARG A 214 -5.05 12.15 3.28
CA ARG A 214 -5.56 13.37 2.63
C ARG A 214 -6.05 13.10 1.21
N TRP A 215 -5.34 12.26 0.47
CA TRP A 215 -5.71 11.86 -0.87
C TRP A 215 -6.99 11.02 -0.89
N VAL A 216 -7.14 10.05 0.03
CA VAL A 216 -8.38 9.29 0.21
C VAL A 216 -9.55 10.23 0.52
N GLN A 217 -9.35 11.25 1.37
CA GLN A 217 -10.38 12.25 1.64
C GLN A 217 -10.83 12.97 0.36
N ALA A 218 -9.91 13.36 -0.51
CA ALA A 218 -10.25 14.03 -1.77
C ALA A 218 -11.05 13.11 -2.71
N ILE A 219 -10.55 11.89 -2.98
CA ILE A 219 -11.18 10.98 -3.95
C ILE A 219 -12.53 10.40 -3.47
N THR A 220 -12.80 10.46 -2.16
CA THR A 220 -14.08 10.04 -1.57
C THR A 220 -15.09 11.19 -1.44
N GLY A 221 -14.73 12.42 -1.86
CA GLY A 221 -15.62 13.58 -1.75
C GLY A 221 -15.76 14.11 -0.31
N GLY A 222 -14.75 13.93 0.54
CA GLY A 222 -14.66 14.57 1.86
C GLY A 222 -14.58 13.63 3.04
N VAL A 223 -14.51 12.30 2.84
CA VAL A 223 -14.49 11.34 3.95
C VAL A 223 -13.10 11.26 4.56
N LYS A 224 -12.93 11.74 5.79
CA LYS A 224 -11.62 11.78 6.46
C LYS A 224 -11.19 10.40 6.92
N VAL A 225 -9.92 10.05 6.74
CA VAL A 225 -9.33 8.83 7.32
C VAL A 225 -8.59 9.17 8.61
N ASN A 226 -9.14 8.74 9.74
CA ASN A 226 -8.51 8.89 11.05
C ASN A 226 -7.62 7.68 11.33
N LEU A 227 -6.33 7.92 11.61
CA LEU A 227 -5.42 6.87 12.06
C LEU A 227 -5.58 6.65 13.57
N ARG A 228 -5.87 5.42 13.97
CA ARG A 228 -5.92 4.95 15.35
C ARG A 228 -4.79 3.93 15.55
N VAL A 229 -3.88 4.22 16.47
CA VAL A 229 -2.81 3.28 16.84
C VAL A 229 -3.29 2.38 17.99
N HIS A 230 -3.24 1.06 17.79
CA HIS A 230 -3.60 0.06 18.78
C HIS A 230 -2.48 -0.95 18.96
N ILE A 231 -1.85 -0.97 20.15
CA ILE A 231 -0.80 -1.94 20.49
C ILE A 231 -1.45 -3.12 21.21
N LEU A 232 -1.22 -4.32 20.71
CA LEU A 232 -1.71 -5.56 21.31
C LEU A 232 -1.01 -5.83 22.65
N ASN A 233 -1.70 -6.58 23.52
CA ASN A 233 -1.13 -7.02 24.80
C ASN A 233 -0.34 -8.34 24.71
N GLN A 234 -0.27 -8.94 23.52
CA GLN A 234 0.34 -10.24 23.27
C GLN A 234 1.26 -10.20 22.05
N CYS A 235 2.29 -11.05 22.03
CA CYS A 235 3.11 -11.25 20.83
C CYS A 235 2.27 -11.90 19.71
N THR A 236 2.74 -11.77 18.48
CA THR A 236 2.21 -12.49 17.31
C THR A 236 3.22 -13.56 16.82
N THR A 237 2.89 -14.22 15.72
CA THR A 237 3.83 -15.03 14.94
C THR A 237 4.10 -14.35 13.60
N VAL A 238 5.32 -14.52 13.08
CA VAL A 238 5.69 -14.17 11.71
C VAL A 238 6.30 -15.41 11.10
N ASP A 239 5.78 -15.83 9.95
CA ASP A 239 6.27 -16.99 9.21
C ASP A 239 6.59 -16.61 7.77
N TYR A 240 7.34 -17.47 7.09
CA TYR A 240 7.74 -17.26 5.72
C TYR A 240 7.39 -18.43 4.81
N THR A 241 7.16 -18.11 3.54
CA THR A 241 7.09 -19.07 2.45
C THR A 241 8.19 -18.76 1.45
N ASP A 242 8.99 -19.78 1.13
CA ASP A 242 10.06 -19.71 0.14
C ASP A 242 9.57 -20.23 -1.22
N TYR A 243 9.55 -19.35 -2.22
CA TYR A 243 9.16 -19.63 -3.60
C TYR A 243 10.35 -19.82 -4.55
N GLY A 244 11.55 -20.02 -4.03
CA GLY A 244 12.78 -19.96 -4.80
C GLY A 244 13.28 -18.53 -4.82
N ASP A 245 12.93 -17.75 -5.85
CA ASP A 245 13.51 -16.41 -6.07
C ASP A 245 12.98 -15.33 -5.10
N VAL A 246 11.91 -15.65 -4.38
CA VAL A 246 11.21 -14.74 -3.46
C VAL A 246 10.90 -15.46 -2.16
N ILE A 247 11.13 -14.75 -1.05
CA ILE A 247 10.71 -15.14 0.29
C ILE A 247 9.61 -14.17 0.73
N VAL A 248 8.42 -14.70 0.95
CA VAL A 248 7.29 -13.93 1.49
C VAL A 248 7.28 -14.13 3.00
N SER A 249 7.36 -13.05 3.78
CA SER A 249 7.42 -13.09 5.24
C SER A 249 6.36 -12.19 5.82
N TYR A 250 5.28 -12.78 6.36
CA TYR A 250 4.12 -12.04 6.86
C TYR A 250 3.76 -12.39 8.30
N PRO A 251 3.19 -11.43 9.04
CA PRO A 251 2.60 -11.72 10.34
C PRO A 251 1.31 -12.55 10.20
N ASP A 252 0.94 -13.24 11.27
CA ASP A 252 -0.41 -13.77 11.44
C ASP A 252 -1.41 -12.61 11.66
N ALA A 253 -1.75 -11.95 10.56
CA ALA A 253 -2.63 -10.79 10.52
C ALA A 253 -4.03 -11.11 11.06
N GLN A 254 -4.53 -12.32 10.79
CA GLN A 254 -5.86 -12.77 11.23
C GLN A 254 -5.90 -12.81 12.76
N SER A 255 -4.98 -13.54 13.40
CA SER A 255 -4.93 -13.62 14.86
C SER A 255 -4.68 -12.26 15.52
N MET A 256 -3.90 -11.38 14.87
CA MET A 256 -3.70 -10.00 15.36
C MET A 256 -4.99 -9.19 15.37
N ILE A 257 -5.79 -9.25 14.30
CA ILE A 257 -7.05 -8.51 14.20
C ILE A 257 -8.13 -9.12 15.10
N ASP A 258 -8.22 -10.45 15.18
CA ASP A 258 -9.15 -11.15 16.08
C ASP A 258 -8.89 -10.85 17.57
N ALA A 259 -7.65 -10.46 17.92
CA ALA A 259 -7.28 -10.06 19.27
C ALA A 259 -7.68 -8.60 19.60
N VAL A 260 -8.13 -7.81 18.62
CA VAL A 260 -8.55 -6.42 18.82
C VAL A 260 -9.89 -6.38 19.56
N PRO A 261 -10.04 -5.55 20.60
CA PRO A 261 -11.31 -5.37 21.31
C PRO A 261 -12.48 -5.02 20.37
N ASN A 262 -13.66 -5.60 20.63
CA ASN A 262 -14.85 -5.45 19.79
C ASN A 262 -15.28 -3.98 19.58
N ASP A 263 -15.08 -3.11 20.56
CA ASP A 263 -15.36 -1.68 20.44
C ASP A 263 -14.43 -0.98 19.45
N ILE A 264 -13.16 -1.39 19.37
CA ILE A 264 -12.23 -0.90 18.35
C ILE A 264 -12.54 -1.52 16.99
N ALA A 265 -12.79 -2.82 16.94
CA ALA A 265 -13.04 -3.54 15.69
C ALA A 265 -14.31 -3.04 14.98
N LYS A 266 -15.38 -2.75 15.71
CA LYS A 266 -16.63 -2.21 15.14
C LYS A 266 -16.49 -0.82 14.52
N ASP A 267 -15.53 -0.03 15.01
CA ASP A 267 -15.25 1.32 14.50
C ASP A 267 -14.23 1.33 13.36
N THR A 268 -13.66 0.17 12.99
CA THR A 268 -12.53 0.07 12.04
C THR A 268 -13.01 -0.19 10.61
N ASP A 269 -12.56 0.66 9.69
CA ASP A 269 -12.83 0.54 8.24
C ASP A 269 -11.61 0.03 7.47
N PHE A 270 -10.39 0.37 7.92
CA PHE A 270 -9.13 -0.12 7.36
C PHE A 270 -8.30 -0.77 8.46
N TRP A 271 -7.82 -1.98 8.20
CA TRP A 271 -6.85 -2.64 9.04
C TRP A 271 -5.45 -2.37 8.51
N TRP A 272 -4.50 -2.14 9.43
CA TRP A 272 -3.09 -2.11 9.10
C TRP A 272 -2.32 -2.86 10.18
N VAL A 273 -1.80 -4.03 9.87
CA VAL A 273 -1.04 -4.83 10.83
C VAL A 273 0.45 -4.55 10.68
N ILE A 274 1.12 -4.41 11.83
CA ILE A 274 2.56 -4.16 11.92
C ILE A 274 3.16 -5.12 12.94
N ALA A 275 4.17 -5.88 12.52
CA ALA A 275 4.89 -6.82 13.37
C ALA A 275 6.41 -6.68 13.20
N PRO A 276 7.21 -7.22 14.13
CA PRO A 276 8.66 -7.29 13.98
C PRO A 276 9.08 -7.98 12.69
N SER A 277 10.04 -7.39 11.97
CA SER A 277 10.49 -7.90 10.68
C SER A 277 11.11 -9.30 10.76
N GLY A 278 10.62 -10.18 9.88
CA GLY A 278 11.19 -11.49 9.65
C GLY A 278 12.50 -11.48 8.86
N VAL A 279 12.88 -10.34 8.26
CA VAL A 279 14.06 -10.22 7.40
C VAL A 279 15.33 -10.11 8.25
N PRO A 280 16.30 -11.04 8.11
CA PRO A 280 17.60 -10.89 8.76
C PRO A 280 18.36 -9.66 8.22
N GLY A 281 18.74 -8.75 9.12
CA GLY A 281 19.44 -7.52 8.74
C GLY A 281 18.57 -6.64 7.83
N ASN A 282 19.08 -6.28 6.65
CA ASN A 282 18.31 -5.60 5.60
C ASN A 282 17.88 -6.50 4.43
N GLY A 283 18.11 -7.80 4.54
CA GLY A 283 17.98 -8.75 3.44
C GLY A 283 19.29 -8.98 2.67
N ALA A 284 20.34 -8.18 2.93
CA ALA A 284 21.58 -8.29 2.17
C ALA A 284 22.29 -9.64 2.32
N GLY A 285 22.81 -10.10 1.19
CA GLY A 285 23.53 -11.38 1.09
C GLY A 285 22.62 -12.58 0.80
N TYR A 286 21.31 -12.37 0.75
CA TYR A 286 20.37 -13.34 0.16
C TYR A 286 20.38 -13.13 -1.36
N ASP A 287 20.38 -14.22 -2.12
CA ASP A 287 20.17 -14.18 -3.57
C ASP A 287 18.67 -14.12 -3.94
N ARG A 288 17.82 -13.77 -2.96
CA ARG A 288 16.35 -13.81 -3.00
C ARG A 288 15.77 -12.47 -2.54
N PHE A 289 14.59 -12.12 -3.04
CA PHE A 289 13.88 -10.93 -2.60
C PHE A 289 12.93 -11.23 -1.44
N PHE A 290 12.92 -10.37 -0.42
CA PHE A 290 11.95 -10.44 0.66
C PHE A 290 10.74 -9.57 0.35
N ILE A 291 9.55 -10.15 0.46
CA ILE A 291 8.27 -9.43 0.46
C ILE A 291 7.74 -9.43 1.89
N THR A 292 7.64 -8.25 2.49
CA THR A 292 7.19 -8.08 3.89
C THR A 292 6.05 -7.11 4.07
N GLY A 293 5.57 -6.52 2.97
CA GLY A 293 4.34 -5.74 2.91
C GLY A 293 3.39 -6.24 1.84
N GLY A 294 2.15 -5.75 1.87
CA GLY A 294 1.16 -6.06 0.85
C GLY A 294 -0.26 -5.63 1.21
N MET A 295 -1.17 -5.82 0.27
CA MET A 295 -2.60 -5.60 0.44
C MET A 295 -3.39 -6.91 0.51
N GLY A 296 -4.05 -7.11 1.65
CA GLY A 296 -5.01 -8.19 1.89
C GLY A 296 -6.45 -7.70 2.01
N GLY A 297 -7.32 -8.63 2.40
CA GLY A 297 -8.68 -8.34 2.83
C GLY A 297 -8.94 -8.99 4.19
N TYR A 298 -9.82 -8.40 4.99
CA TYR A 298 -10.26 -8.98 6.25
C TYR A 298 -11.79 -9.00 6.37
N GLY A 299 -12.35 -10.07 6.97
CA GLY A 299 -13.79 -10.19 7.21
C GLY A 299 -14.60 -10.02 5.92
N ALA A 300 -15.51 -9.04 5.87
CA ALA A 300 -16.29 -8.69 4.68
C ALA A 300 -15.49 -7.91 3.61
N GLY A 301 -14.21 -8.25 3.44
CA GLY A 301 -13.31 -7.66 2.46
C GLY A 301 -12.90 -6.23 2.78
N LEU A 302 -12.76 -5.90 4.06
CA LEU A 302 -12.20 -4.63 4.49
C LEU A 302 -10.72 -4.53 4.04
N PRO A 303 -10.25 -3.32 3.67
CA PRO A 303 -8.83 -3.06 3.42
C PRO A 303 -7.95 -3.59 4.55
N LEU A 304 -6.94 -4.39 4.22
CA LEU A 304 -5.91 -4.85 5.15
C LEU A 304 -4.52 -4.57 4.60
N PHE A 305 -3.83 -3.57 5.13
CA PHE A 305 -2.40 -3.37 4.88
C PHE A 305 -1.59 -4.31 5.77
N LEU A 306 -0.68 -5.04 5.17
CA LEU A 306 0.30 -5.90 5.83
C LEU A 306 1.66 -5.21 5.77
N SER A 307 2.39 -5.20 6.86
CA SER A 307 3.76 -4.70 6.87
C SER A 307 4.55 -5.23 8.06
N ASP A 308 5.88 -5.19 7.94
CA ASP A 308 6.77 -5.22 9.10
C ASP A 308 7.21 -3.82 9.53
N ASP A 309 7.77 -3.73 10.74
CA ASP A 309 8.32 -2.48 11.26
C ASP A 309 9.50 -1.93 10.44
N ALA A 310 10.38 -2.82 9.98
CA ALA A 310 11.56 -2.44 9.23
C ALA A 310 11.23 -1.68 7.94
N TRP A 311 10.09 -1.94 7.30
CA TRP A 311 9.62 -1.25 6.10
C TRP A 311 9.50 0.27 6.25
N PHE A 312 9.27 0.77 7.46
CA PHE A 312 9.14 2.20 7.76
C PHE A 312 10.39 2.81 8.37
N ILE A 313 11.36 2.00 8.79
CA ILE A 313 12.56 2.46 9.51
C ILE A 313 13.78 2.43 8.60
N ARG A 314 13.86 1.44 7.70
CA ARG A 314 15.01 1.26 6.82
C ARG A 314 14.64 0.87 5.41
N LYS A 315 15.50 1.24 4.47
CA LYS A 315 15.43 0.78 3.08
C LYS A 315 15.68 -0.74 3.04
N PRO A 316 14.78 -1.55 2.46
CA PRO A 316 15.09 -2.95 2.16
C PRO A 316 16.19 -3.01 1.09
N GLU A 317 16.95 -4.10 1.04
CA GLU A 317 18.12 -4.23 0.14
C GLU A 317 17.84 -3.81 -1.30
N HIS A 318 16.69 -4.16 -1.85
CA HIS A 318 16.36 -3.84 -3.24
C HIS A 318 15.96 -2.37 -3.47
N LEU A 319 15.79 -1.57 -2.41
CA LEU A 319 15.41 -0.15 -2.48
C LEU A 319 16.49 0.79 -1.92
N GLY A 320 17.63 0.26 -1.47
CA GLY A 320 18.76 1.07 -1.03
C GLY A 320 19.36 0.61 0.30
N ILE A 321 20.14 1.51 0.91
CA ILE A 321 20.88 1.23 2.14
C ILE A 321 20.55 2.23 3.26
N GLY A 322 20.56 1.73 4.50
CA GLY A 322 20.43 2.56 5.70
C GLY A 322 18.97 2.86 6.11
N THR A 323 18.83 3.73 7.10
CA THR A 323 17.54 4.17 7.63
C THR A 323 16.91 5.22 6.72
N TYR A 324 15.59 5.37 6.82
CA TYR A 324 14.89 6.47 6.16
C TYR A 324 15.09 7.78 6.91
N HIS A 325 15.33 8.87 6.17
CA HIS A 325 15.07 10.23 6.62
C HIS A 325 13.59 10.60 6.41
N GLU A 326 13.06 11.58 7.14
CA GLU A 326 11.65 11.99 7.00
C GLU A 326 11.30 12.47 5.58
N VAL A 327 12.22 13.16 4.89
CA VAL A 327 12.08 13.54 3.47
C VAL A 327 11.84 12.30 2.59
N GLU A 328 12.58 11.21 2.84
CA GLU A 328 12.40 9.95 2.11
C GLU A 328 11.06 9.30 2.45
N ILE A 329 10.64 9.32 3.73
CA ILE A 329 9.32 8.82 4.15
C ILE A 329 8.20 9.56 3.43
N ARG A 330 8.24 10.89 3.41
CA ARG A 330 7.22 11.72 2.75
C ARG A 330 7.23 11.55 1.22
N ALA A 331 8.36 11.19 0.61
CA ALA A 331 8.46 10.94 -0.82
C ALA A 331 8.06 9.51 -1.23
N TYR A 332 8.53 8.49 -0.50
CA TYR A 332 8.36 7.07 -0.87
C TYR A 332 7.08 6.44 -0.32
N GLN A 333 6.70 6.70 0.94
CA GLN A 333 5.54 6.01 1.52
C GLN A 333 4.22 6.28 0.80
N PRO A 334 3.96 7.47 0.21
CA PRO A 334 2.79 7.66 -0.65
C PRO A 334 2.74 6.69 -1.82
N GLN A 335 3.88 6.35 -2.44
CA GLN A 335 3.94 5.34 -3.50
C GLN A 335 3.48 3.97 -2.99
N TRP A 336 4.04 3.52 -1.85
CA TRP A 336 3.67 2.22 -1.28
C TRP A 336 2.19 2.16 -0.90
N PHE A 337 1.68 3.16 -0.15
CA PHE A 337 0.26 3.18 0.23
C PHE A 337 -0.68 3.28 -0.97
N GLN A 338 -0.31 4.03 -2.02
CA GLN A 338 -1.11 4.06 -3.25
C GLN A 338 -1.18 2.69 -3.88
N HIS A 339 -0.03 2.06 -4.10
CA HIS A 339 0.08 0.75 -4.74
C HIS A 339 -0.80 -0.28 -4.02
N GLU A 340 -0.62 -0.42 -2.71
CA GLU A 340 -1.41 -1.37 -1.92
C GLU A 340 -2.90 -1.02 -1.93
N PHE A 341 -3.26 0.26 -1.79
CA PHE A 341 -4.67 0.64 -1.77
C PHE A 341 -5.37 0.41 -3.11
N MET A 342 -4.67 0.59 -4.23
CA MET A 342 -5.26 0.39 -5.56
C MET A 342 -5.64 -1.08 -5.80
N HIS A 343 -4.88 -2.06 -5.28
CA HIS A 343 -5.31 -3.47 -5.29
C HIS A 343 -6.69 -3.66 -4.65
N HIS A 344 -6.95 -2.97 -3.53
CA HIS A 344 -8.25 -3.05 -2.87
C HIS A 344 -9.35 -2.41 -3.73
N LEU A 345 -9.10 -1.23 -4.29
CA LEU A 345 -10.09 -0.57 -5.16
C LEU A 345 -10.41 -1.44 -6.38
N TYR A 346 -9.43 -2.04 -7.04
CA TYR A 346 -9.67 -2.88 -8.22
C TYR A 346 -10.40 -4.17 -7.89
N ARG A 347 -10.14 -4.76 -6.73
CA ARG A 347 -10.91 -5.92 -6.25
C ARG A 347 -12.36 -5.56 -5.96
N LYS A 348 -12.59 -4.39 -5.34
CA LYS A 348 -13.92 -3.94 -4.91
C LYS A 348 -14.80 -3.49 -6.09
N TRP A 349 -14.20 -2.79 -7.07
CA TRP A 349 -14.85 -2.34 -8.29
C TRP A 349 -14.31 -3.11 -9.51
N ASN A 350 -14.41 -4.44 -9.43
CA ASN A 350 -13.85 -5.34 -10.43
C ASN A 350 -14.51 -5.20 -11.81
N GLU A 351 -15.69 -4.60 -11.90
CA GLU A 351 -16.43 -4.41 -13.15
C GLU A 351 -15.67 -3.56 -14.17
N PHE A 352 -14.66 -2.81 -13.72
CA PHE A 352 -13.81 -2.01 -14.61
C PHE A 352 -12.65 -2.78 -15.23
N GLY A 353 -12.41 -4.04 -14.81
CA GLY A 353 -11.33 -4.88 -15.36
C GLY A 353 -9.92 -4.29 -15.16
N LEU A 354 -9.73 -3.48 -14.10
CA LEU A 354 -8.48 -2.75 -13.85
C LEU A 354 -7.39 -3.64 -13.24
N GLU A 355 -7.75 -4.80 -12.69
CA GLU A 355 -6.84 -5.86 -12.24
C GLU A 355 -7.46 -7.26 -12.44
N ASP A 356 -7.62 -7.68 -13.70
CA ASP A 356 -8.10 -9.04 -14.01
C ASP A 356 -7.04 -10.11 -13.67
N ALA A 357 -5.77 -9.76 -13.91
CA ALA A 357 -4.61 -10.47 -13.40
C ALA A 357 -3.83 -9.58 -12.41
N GLY A 358 -3.23 -10.22 -11.40
CA GLY A 358 -2.45 -9.52 -10.38
C GLY A 358 -1.38 -8.65 -11.01
N HIS A 359 -1.34 -7.37 -10.61
CA HIS A 359 -0.37 -6.39 -11.10
C HIS A 359 -0.36 -6.17 -12.62
N GLN A 360 -1.45 -6.47 -13.34
CA GLN A 360 -1.47 -6.40 -14.80
C GLN A 360 -1.08 -5.02 -15.37
N TRP A 361 -1.30 -3.95 -14.59
CA TRP A 361 -0.99 -2.58 -15.00
C TRP A 361 0.52 -2.30 -15.17
N PHE A 362 1.43 -3.19 -14.75
CA PHE A 362 2.83 -3.03 -15.15
C PHE A 362 3.03 -3.31 -16.65
N ASP A 363 2.15 -4.10 -17.27
CA ASP A 363 2.13 -4.28 -18.71
C ASP A 363 1.25 -3.21 -19.35
N ARG A 364 1.88 -2.21 -19.96
CA ARG A 364 1.22 -1.11 -20.64
C ARG A 364 0.25 -1.55 -21.74
N SER A 365 0.43 -2.76 -22.31
CA SER A 365 -0.44 -3.32 -23.33
C SER A 365 -1.81 -3.77 -22.80
N THR A 366 -1.92 -3.95 -21.47
CA THR A 366 -3.18 -4.31 -20.80
C THR A 366 -4.04 -3.11 -20.44
N TRP A 367 -3.48 -1.89 -20.52
CA TRP A 367 -4.19 -0.70 -20.08
C TRP A 367 -5.41 -0.40 -20.97
N PRO A 368 -6.49 0.16 -20.40
CA PRO A 368 -7.59 0.67 -21.19
C PRO A 368 -7.09 1.65 -22.27
N SER A 369 -7.68 1.57 -23.47
CA SER A 369 -7.22 2.34 -24.63
C SER A 369 -7.34 3.85 -24.47
N ASP A 370 -8.20 4.31 -23.56
CA ASP A 370 -8.36 5.72 -23.22
C ASP A 370 -7.33 6.20 -22.19
N PHE A 371 -6.49 5.33 -21.64
CA PHE A 371 -5.42 5.72 -20.74
C PHE A 371 -4.20 6.17 -21.55
N ILE A 372 -3.68 7.35 -21.23
CA ILE A 372 -2.60 8.00 -21.99
C ILE A 372 -1.26 8.03 -21.25
N GLY A 373 -1.27 7.71 -19.96
CA GLY A 373 -0.09 7.70 -19.12
C GLY A 373 0.93 6.63 -19.44
N LYS A 374 2.02 6.67 -18.69
CA LYS A 374 3.21 5.85 -18.87
C LYS A 374 3.61 5.09 -17.61
N TRP A 375 3.49 5.71 -16.44
CA TRP A 375 3.91 5.12 -15.17
C TRP A 375 2.72 4.60 -14.37
N GLU A 376 2.98 3.71 -13.41
CA GLU A 376 1.94 3.11 -12.59
C GLU A 376 1.09 4.17 -11.84
N SER A 377 1.68 5.25 -11.33
CA SER A 377 0.89 6.34 -10.74
C SER A 377 -0.06 7.00 -11.75
N ASP A 378 0.29 7.07 -13.03
CA ASP A 378 -0.59 7.56 -14.09
C ASP A 378 -1.80 6.64 -14.25
N TYR A 379 -1.57 5.32 -14.27
CA TYR A 379 -2.63 4.33 -14.29
C TYR A 379 -3.59 4.51 -13.12
N TYR A 380 -3.06 4.81 -11.93
CA TYR A 380 -3.86 5.03 -10.72
C TYR A 380 -4.71 6.28 -10.79
N ILE A 381 -4.13 7.42 -11.18
CA ILE A 381 -4.89 8.67 -11.34
C ILE A 381 -5.95 8.52 -12.43
N GLU A 382 -5.61 7.92 -13.57
CA GLU A 382 -6.56 7.71 -14.67
C GLU A 382 -7.67 6.73 -14.28
N SER A 383 -7.36 5.67 -13.55
CA SER A 383 -8.34 4.74 -12.99
C SER A 383 -9.35 5.45 -12.10
N ILE A 384 -8.87 6.32 -11.22
CA ILE A 384 -9.76 7.05 -10.32
C ILE A 384 -10.61 8.05 -11.11
N ASN A 385 -9.98 8.91 -11.90
CA ASN A 385 -10.67 9.99 -12.61
C ASN A 385 -11.66 9.48 -13.66
N LYS A 386 -11.31 8.40 -14.37
CA LYS A 386 -12.10 7.93 -15.52
C LYS A 386 -13.03 6.79 -15.19
N ARG A 387 -12.90 6.14 -14.03
CA ARG A 387 -13.76 5.02 -13.61
C ARG A 387 -14.31 5.23 -12.20
N LEU A 388 -13.45 5.34 -11.19
CA LEU A 388 -13.85 5.17 -9.79
C LEU A 388 -14.61 6.36 -9.19
N LEU A 389 -14.34 7.60 -9.59
CA LEU A 389 -15.09 8.78 -9.10
C LEU A 389 -16.58 8.74 -9.45
N THR A 390 -16.95 7.98 -10.48
CA THR A 390 -18.33 7.80 -10.94
C THR A 390 -18.90 6.41 -10.64
N ALA A 391 -18.16 5.59 -9.90
CA ALA A 391 -18.54 4.21 -9.64
C ALA A 391 -19.76 4.08 -8.71
N SER A 392 -20.40 2.92 -8.77
CA SER A 392 -21.52 2.55 -7.89
C SER A 392 -21.24 1.17 -7.28
N PRO A 393 -21.14 1.04 -5.94
CA PRO A 393 -21.26 2.10 -4.94
C PRO A 393 -20.16 3.17 -5.09
N THR A 394 -20.39 4.37 -4.54
CA THR A 394 -19.35 5.42 -4.53
C THR A 394 -18.14 4.96 -3.70
N LEU A 395 -16.96 5.54 -3.93
CA LEU A 395 -15.75 5.24 -3.15
C LEU A 395 -16.00 5.36 -1.62
N ALA A 396 -16.65 6.45 -1.19
CA ALA A 396 -17.03 6.65 0.21
C ALA A 396 -17.87 5.50 0.78
N ALA A 397 -18.90 5.07 0.04
CA ALA A 397 -19.80 4.00 0.47
C ALA A 397 -19.13 2.62 0.42
N GLY A 398 -18.26 2.38 -0.57
CA GLY A 398 -17.58 1.10 -0.77
C GLY A 398 -16.46 0.82 0.23
N LEU A 399 -15.81 1.86 0.75
CA LEU A 399 -14.73 1.75 1.74
C LEU A 399 -15.21 1.61 3.18
N LYS A 400 -16.43 2.05 3.46
CA LYS A 400 -17.01 1.93 4.79
C LYS A 400 -17.24 0.48 5.16
N ALA A 401 -16.90 0.11 6.39
CA ALA A 401 -17.21 -1.22 6.88
C ALA A 401 -18.72 -1.48 6.78
N SER A 402 -19.09 -2.61 6.16
CA SER A 402 -20.49 -3.00 6.08
C SER A 402 -21.05 -3.13 7.49
N ASN A 403 -22.20 -2.49 7.76
CA ASN A 403 -22.99 -2.84 8.93
C ASN A 403 -23.44 -4.29 8.76
N GLN A 404 -22.64 -5.23 9.25
CA GLN A 404 -23.08 -6.59 9.49
C GLN A 404 -24.11 -6.48 10.60
N GLY A 405 -25.38 -6.30 10.23
CA GLY A 405 -26.46 -6.47 11.19
C GLY A 405 -26.32 -7.85 11.83
N ASP A 406 -26.80 -8.00 13.06
CA ASP A 406 -26.78 -9.29 13.76
C ASP A 406 -27.55 -10.34 12.93
N PHE A 407 -26.82 -11.08 12.09
CA PHE A 407 -27.35 -12.14 11.24
C PHE A 407 -26.84 -13.47 11.78
N GLU A 408 -27.76 -14.23 12.35
CA GLU A 408 -27.48 -15.58 12.85
C GLU A 408 -28.00 -16.61 11.85
N ILE A 409 -27.11 -17.49 11.40
CA ILE A 409 -27.45 -18.64 10.57
C ILE A 409 -28.15 -19.67 11.46
N THR A 410 -29.47 -19.70 11.37
CA THR A 410 -30.31 -20.66 12.12
C THR A 410 -30.72 -21.88 11.30
N ASP A 411 -30.66 -21.77 9.97
CA ASP A 411 -30.90 -22.86 9.02
C ASP A 411 -29.69 -23.01 8.08
N PRO A 412 -28.93 -24.12 8.13
CA PRO A 412 -27.79 -24.36 7.24
C PRO A 412 -28.13 -24.32 5.75
N SER A 413 -29.39 -24.55 5.37
CA SER A 413 -29.78 -24.58 3.95
C SER A 413 -29.64 -23.22 3.26
N ILE A 414 -29.63 -22.11 4.00
CA ILE A 414 -29.58 -20.76 3.43
C ILE A 414 -28.23 -20.43 2.78
N VAL A 415 -27.15 -21.06 3.26
CA VAL A 415 -25.79 -20.89 2.71
C VAL A 415 -25.50 -21.82 1.53
N VAL A 416 -26.39 -22.77 1.22
CA VAL A 416 -26.22 -23.67 0.09
C VAL A 416 -26.38 -22.90 -1.22
N GLY A 417 -25.52 -23.21 -2.19
CA GLY A 417 -25.55 -22.60 -3.51
C GLY A 417 -24.19 -22.63 -4.21
N GLN A 418 -24.20 -22.07 -5.42
CA GLN A 418 -23.01 -21.85 -6.23
C GLN A 418 -22.50 -20.42 -5.98
N TYR A 419 -21.19 -20.27 -5.93
CA TYR A 419 -20.51 -19.03 -5.59
C TYR A 419 -19.26 -18.83 -6.45
N GLU A 420 -18.94 -17.58 -6.77
CA GLU A 420 -17.78 -17.21 -7.59
C GLU A 420 -16.97 -16.07 -6.98
N ARG A 421 -15.64 -16.22 -6.93
CA ARG A 421 -14.71 -15.14 -6.61
C ARG A 421 -14.22 -14.46 -7.88
N ARG A 422 -14.67 -13.23 -8.11
CA ARG A 422 -14.39 -12.48 -9.34
C ARG A 422 -13.16 -11.57 -9.23
N PRO A 423 -12.34 -11.46 -10.30
CA PRO A 423 -12.37 -12.24 -11.54
C PRO A 423 -12.04 -13.74 -11.34
N ILE A 424 -12.59 -14.62 -12.17
CA ILE A 424 -12.23 -16.05 -12.10
C ILE A 424 -10.84 -16.22 -12.74
N GLN A 425 -9.85 -16.60 -11.95
CA GLN A 425 -8.46 -16.75 -12.41
C GLN A 425 -8.03 -18.22 -12.46
N ASN A 426 -8.70 -19.08 -11.69
CA ASN A 426 -8.38 -20.50 -11.60
C ASN A 426 -9.57 -21.27 -10.97
N GLN A 427 -9.44 -22.60 -10.94
CA GLN A 427 -10.48 -23.52 -10.49
C GLN A 427 -10.78 -23.48 -8.96
N TRP A 428 -10.06 -22.69 -8.17
CA TRP A 428 -10.40 -22.46 -6.76
C TRP A 428 -11.48 -21.39 -6.58
N HIS A 429 -11.70 -20.55 -7.59
CA HIS A 429 -12.58 -19.39 -7.50
C HIS A 429 -14.05 -19.73 -7.79
N GLU A 430 -14.32 -20.89 -8.35
CA GLU A 430 -15.66 -21.44 -8.60
C GLU A 430 -15.96 -22.46 -7.50
N VAL A 431 -17.05 -22.23 -6.75
CA VAL A 431 -17.33 -22.90 -5.49
C VAL A 431 -18.79 -23.32 -5.39
N GLU A 432 -19.03 -24.52 -4.90
CA GLU A 432 -20.34 -24.96 -4.44
C GLU A 432 -20.31 -25.23 -2.92
N ILE A 433 -21.22 -24.59 -2.19
CA ILE A 433 -21.53 -24.97 -0.81
C ILE A 433 -22.70 -25.94 -0.85
N VAL A 434 -22.46 -27.18 -0.40
CA VAL A 434 -23.47 -28.23 -0.35
C VAL A 434 -23.79 -28.67 1.08
N LEU A 435 -25.00 -29.16 1.28
CA LEU A 435 -25.44 -29.79 2.53
C LEU A 435 -25.65 -31.29 2.31
N ASN A 436 -24.74 -32.11 2.83
CA ASN A 436 -24.77 -33.57 2.70
C ASN A 436 -24.94 -34.23 4.07
N ASN A 437 -26.08 -34.88 4.32
CA ASN A 437 -26.40 -35.51 5.62
C ASN A 437 -26.19 -34.55 6.80
N ASP A 438 -26.77 -33.34 6.71
CA ASP A 438 -26.63 -32.26 7.70
C ASP A 438 -25.20 -31.71 7.89
N LEU A 439 -24.25 -32.07 7.01
CA LEU A 439 -22.89 -31.54 7.02
C LEU A 439 -22.70 -30.57 5.85
N LEU A 440 -22.39 -29.31 6.17
CA LEU A 440 -22.00 -28.32 5.17
C LEU A 440 -20.58 -28.59 4.67
N ARG A 441 -20.39 -28.45 3.36
CA ARG A 441 -19.06 -28.55 2.73
C ARG A 441 -18.87 -27.46 1.70
N TRP A 442 -17.69 -26.86 1.72
CA TRP A 442 -17.15 -26.09 0.61
C TRP A 442 -16.54 -27.04 -0.41
N GLN A 443 -16.82 -26.86 -1.69
CA GLN A 443 -16.23 -27.62 -2.79
C GLN A 443 -15.83 -26.64 -3.89
N ASN A 444 -14.64 -26.77 -4.46
CA ASN A 444 -14.23 -25.97 -5.60
C ASN A 444 -13.99 -26.82 -6.86
N ASP A 445 -13.91 -26.17 -8.00
CA ASP A 445 -13.67 -26.80 -9.30
C ASP A 445 -12.27 -27.45 -9.44
N ALA A 446 -11.34 -27.12 -8.53
CA ALA A 446 -10.05 -27.80 -8.41
C ALA A 446 -10.18 -29.19 -7.75
N GLY A 447 -11.37 -29.58 -7.31
CA GLY A 447 -11.67 -30.86 -6.67
C GLY A 447 -11.27 -30.89 -5.18
N VAL A 448 -11.01 -29.73 -4.57
CA VAL A 448 -10.69 -29.60 -3.15
C VAL A 448 -11.97 -29.30 -2.37
N SER A 449 -12.11 -29.91 -1.20
CA SER A 449 -13.27 -29.72 -0.34
C SER A 449 -12.92 -29.81 1.14
N TRP A 450 -13.55 -28.96 1.95
CA TRP A 450 -13.44 -28.99 3.41
C TRP A 450 -14.81 -28.81 4.07
N SER A 451 -14.87 -29.11 5.36
CA SER A 451 -16.07 -28.94 6.18
C SER A 451 -16.34 -27.48 6.53
N LEU A 452 -17.62 -27.13 6.62
CA LEU A 452 -18.08 -25.88 7.20
C LEU A 452 -18.95 -26.20 8.41
N THR A 453 -18.86 -25.38 9.44
CA THR A 453 -19.66 -25.50 10.67
C THR A 453 -20.33 -24.18 11.01
N ILE A 454 -21.44 -24.27 11.74
CA ILE A 454 -22.10 -23.09 12.31
C ILE A 454 -21.86 -23.10 13.81
N ILE A 455 -21.20 -22.05 14.30
CA ILE A 455 -20.86 -21.87 15.72
C ILE A 455 -21.46 -20.55 16.14
N ASP A 456 -22.37 -20.57 17.11
CA ASP A 456 -23.06 -19.39 17.63
C ASP A 456 -23.70 -18.51 16.53
N GLY A 457 -24.28 -19.16 15.51
CA GLY A 457 -24.93 -18.49 14.39
C GLY A 457 -23.97 -17.99 13.30
N GLU A 458 -22.67 -18.20 13.44
CA GLU A 458 -21.65 -17.76 12.48
C GLU A 458 -21.11 -18.94 11.67
N LEU A 459 -20.72 -18.69 10.42
CA LEU A 459 -20.16 -19.72 9.54
C LEU A 459 -18.64 -19.80 9.73
N TRP A 460 -18.11 -21.01 9.89
CA TRP A 460 -16.68 -21.27 10.09
C TRP A 460 -16.19 -22.38 9.16
N THR A 461 -14.92 -22.29 8.74
CA THR A 461 -14.22 -23.43 8.14
C THR A 461 -13.80 -24.41 9.24
N GLY A 462 -13.87 -25.72 8.95
CA GLY A 462 -13.35 -26.74 9.85
C GLY A 462 -11.85 -26.97 9.68
N ALA A 463 -11.25 -27.70 10.63
CA ALA A 463 -9.82 -28.03 10.66
C ALA A 463 -9.28 -28.76 9.41
N ASP A 464 -10.15 -29.31 8.55
CA ASP A 464 -9.76 -29.92 7.27
C ASP A 464 -9.58 -28.89 6.13
N CYS A 465 -9.84 -27.61 6.41
CA CYS A 465 -9.53 -26.52 5.50
C CYS A 465 -8.01 -26.36 5.31
N PRO A 466 -7.49 -26.33 4.08
CA PRO A 466 -6.06 -26.15 3.83
C PRO A 466 -5.51 -24.81 4.32
N TYR A 467 -6.40 -23.83 4.59
CA TYR A 467 -6.08 -22.51 5.11
C TYR A 467 -6.37 -22.37 6.61
N GLY A 468 -6.66 -23.47 7.30
CA GLY A 468 -7.01 -23.47 8.72
C GLY A 468 -8.47 -23.08 9.00
N GLU A 469 -8.80 -23.13 10.30
CA GLU A 469 -10.10 -22.70 10.81
C GLU A 469 -10.19 -21.18 10.82
N GLN A 470 -11.24 -20.63 10.23
CA GLN A 470 -11.49 -19.20 10.18
C GLN A 470 -13.00 -18.92 10.07
N LYS A 471 -13.40 -17.77 10.59
CA LYS A 471 -14.77 -17.26 10.44
C LYS A 471 -14.98 -16.75 9.01
N LEU A 472 -16.13 -17.10 8.42
CA LEU A 472 -16.57 -16.61 7.12
C LEU A 472 -17.60 -15.50 7.32
N ALA A 473 -17.31 -14.30 6.81
CA ALA A 473 -18.30 -13.23 6.82
C ALA A 473 -19.36 -13.45 5.74
N ILE A 474 -20.59 -13.03 6.00
CA ILE A 474 -21.72 -13.17 5.06
C ILE A 474 -22.27 -11.79 4.78
N LEU A 475 -22.53 -11.50 3.50
CA LEU A 475 -23.22 -10.30 3.06
C LEU A 475 -24.64 -10.63 2.60
N LEU A 476 -25.58 -9.78 3.00
CA LEU A 476 -27.00 -9.91 2.68
C LEU A 476 -27.48 -8.76 1.81
N ASP A 477 -28.46 -9.02 0.97
CA ASP A 477 -29.23 -7.95 0.32
C ASP A 477 -30.28 -7.34 1.27
N SER A 478 -31.01 -6.34 0.77
CA SER A 478 -32.12 -5.70 1.50
C SER A 478 -33.28 -6.65 1.87
N ASN A 479 -33.36 -7.84 1.27
CA ASN A 479 -34.35 -8.88 1.55
C ASN A 479 -33.80 -9.97 2.49
N GLN A 480 -32.62 -9.76 3.10
CA GLN A 480 -31.91 -10.73 3.93
C GLN A 480 -31.54 -12.03 3.20
N GLN A 481 -31.37 -11.97 1.88
CA GLN A 481 -30.83 -13.07 1.09
C GLN A 481 -29.31 -12.97 1.03
N ILE A 482 -28.62 -14.10 1.17
CA ILE A 482 -27.16 -14.17 1.06
C ILE A 482 -26.75 -13.81 -0.37
N THR A 483 -25.95 -12.75 -0.49
CA THR A 483 -25.35 -12.29 -1.73
C THR A 483 -23.92 -12.75 -1.89
N SER A 484 -23.16 -12.81 -0.78
CA SER A 484 -21.78 -13.26 -0.81
C SER A 484 -21.37 -13.96 0.48
N VAL A 485 -20.43 -14.89 0.37
CA VAL A 485 -19.66 -15.46 1.48
C VAL A 485 -18.21 -15.01 1.32
N TYR A 486 -17.60 -14.54 2.40
CA TYR A 486 -16.22 -14.09 2.39
C TYR A 486 -15.29 -15.16 2.96
N PHE A 487 -14.24 -15.47 2.21
CA PHE A 487 -13.21 -16.44 2.59
C PHE A 487 -11.84 -15.84 2.32
N ASN A 488 -10.93 -15.89 3.31
CA ASN A 488 -9.65 -15.16 3.28
C ASN A 488 -9.82 -13.66 2.91
N GLY A 489 -10.91 -13.04 3.37
CA GLY A 489 -11.25 -11.65 3.08
C GLY A 489 -11.69 -11.38 1.63
N GLU A 490 -11.87 -12.40 0.79
CA GLU A 490 -12.36 -12.24 -0.58
C GLU A 490 -13.83 -12.62 -0.71
N ALA A 491 -14.59 -11.85 -1.50
CA ALA A 491 -15.99 -12.15 -1.76
C ALA A 491 -16.14 -13.29 -2.76
N TYR A 492 -16.89 -14.31 -2.37
CA TYR A 492 -17.47 -15.31 -3.26
C TYR A 492 -18.96 -14.96 -3.43
N GLU A 493 -19.31 -14.40 -4.57
CA GLU A 493 -20.67 -13.93 -4.90
C GLU A 493 -21.56 -15.09 -5.28
N LYS A 494 -22.79 -15.13 -4.75
CA LYS A 494 -23.76 -16.17 -5.02
C LYS A 494 -24.26 -16.08 -6.47
N ILE A 495 -24.15 -17.19 -7.20
CA ILE A 495 -24.72 -17.32 -8.55
C ILE A 495 -26.21 -17.62 -8.39
N ASN A 496 -27.05 -16.84 -9.07
CA ASN A 496 -28.50 -17.03 -9.10
C ASN A 496 -28.92 -18.24 -9.93
#